data_AF-A0A2S9G4Y0-F1
#
_entry.id   AF-A0A2S9G4Y0-F1
#
_cell.length_a   1.000
_cell.length_b   1.000
_cell.length_c   1.000
_cell.angle_alpha   90.00
_cell.angle_beta   90.00
_cell.angle_gamma   90.00
#
_symmetry.space_group_name_H-M   'P 1'
#
loop_
_entity.id
_entity.type
_entity.pdbx_description
1 polymer ?
#
loop_
_entity_poly.entity_id
_entity_poly.type
_entity_poly.pdbx_seq_one_letter_code
_entity_poly.pdbx_strand_id
1 'polypeptide(L)'
;RVICGDVGYGKTEIAVRAAFKAVQDGKQVAVLVPTTLLADQHLQTFTARMAGFPVTVKGLSRFTDPAESRETLAGMKDGSVDIV
;
A
#
# COMPACT_ATOMS: atom_id res chain seq x y z
N ARG A 1 -14.51 9.53 -0.68
CA ARG A 1 -15.75 8.81 -0.24
C ARG A 1 -15.42 8.10 1.06
N VAL A 2 -16.38 7.98 1.99
CA VAL A 2 -16.19 7.20 3.22
C VAL A 2 -16.90 5.86 3.05
N ILE A 3 -16.20 4.77 3.38
CA ILE A 3 -16.75 3.42 3.37
C ILE A 3 -16.89 2.98 4.83
N CYS A 4 -18.13 2.76 5.27
CA CYS A 4 -18.44 2.31 6.63
C CYS A 4 -18.81 0.82 6.63
N GLY A 5 -18.43 0.12 7.70
CA GLY A 5 -18.78 -1.29 7.91
C GLY A 5 -17.95 -1.87 9.05
N ASP A 6 -18.43 -2.95 9.67
CA ASP A 6 -17.77 -3.57 10.81
C ASP A 6 -16.47 -4.28 10.43
N VAL A 7 -15.71 -4.69 11.44
CA VAL A 7 -14.48 -5.48 11.25
C VAL A 7 -14.83 -6.78 10.50
N GLY A 8 -14.01 -7.14 9.51
CA GLY A 8 -14.22 -8.34 8.69
C GLY A 8 -15.10 -8.14 7.44
N TYR A 9 -15.76 -7.00 7.26
CA TYR A 9 -16.67 -6.76 6.12
C TYR A 9 -15.95 -6.45 4.79
N GLY A 10 -14.67 -6.80 4.65
CA GLY A 10 -13.95 -6.66 3.39
C GLY A 10 -13.64 -5.23 2.93
N LYS A 11 -13.68 -4.23 3.82
CA LYS A 11 -13.34 -2.82 3.46
C LYS A 11 -11.97 -2.70 2.78
N THR A 12 -11.00 -3.46 3.26
CA THR A 12 -9.64 -3.50 2.69
C THR A 12 -9.64 -4.03 1.25
N GLU A 13 -10.50 -4.98 0.91
CA GLU A 13 -10.58 -5.53 -0.46
C GLU A 13 -11.06 -4.46 -1.46
N ILE A 14 -11.98 -3.58 -1.04
CA ILE A 14 -12.40 -2.45 -1.87
C ILE A 14 -11.23 -1.50 -2.11
N ALA A 15 -10.44 -1.21 -1.06
CA ALA A 15 -9.25 -0.37 -1.18
C ALA A 15 -8.19 -0.99 -2.11
N VAL A 16 -7.93 -2.30 -1.99
CA VAL A 16 -7.01 -3.04 -2.86
C VAL A 16 -7.42 -2.95 -4.34
N ARG A 17 -8.69 -3.18 -4.65
CA ARG A 17 -9.18 -3.10 -6.05
C ARG A 17 -9.13 -1.69 -6.61
N ALA A 18 -9.46 -0.69 -5.78
CA ALA A 18 -9.35 0.71 -6.18
C ALA A 18 -7.88 1.10 -6.45
N ALA A 19 -6.97 0.67 -5.59
CA ALA A 19 -5.53 0.89 -5.76
C ALA A 19 -5.02 0.23 -7.04
N PHE A 20 -5.36 -1.04 -7.28
CA PHE A 20 -4.97 -1.76 -8.48
C PHE A 20 -5.46 -1.07 -9.76
N LYS A 21 -6.69 -0.53 -9.75
CA LYS A 21 -7.20 0.23 -10.89
C LYS A 21 -6.43 1.54 -11.11
N ALA A 22 -6.10 2.27 -10.04
CA ALA A 22 -5.33 3.50 -10.13
C ALA A 22 -3.90 3.25 -10.68
N VAL A 23 -3.25 2.18 -10.20
CA VAL A 23 -1.90 1.78 -10.68
C VAL A 23 -1.93 1.40 -12.15
N GLN A 24 -2.93 0.66 -12.62
CA GLN A 24 -3.10 0.36 -14.05
C GLN A 24 -3.26 1.61 -14.93
N ASP A 25 -3.78 2.70 -14.37
CA ASP A 25 -3.89 4.00 -15.05
C ASP A 25 -2.62 4.88 -14.89
N GLY A 26 -1.52 4.28 -14.43
CA GLY A 26 -0.21 4.92 -14.27
C GLY A 26 -0.14 5.91 -13.10
N LYS A 27 -0.94 5.68 -12.04
CA LYS A 27 -0.96 6.54 -10.85
C LYS A 27 -0.47 5.79 -9.62
N GLN A 28 0.38 6.43 -8.83
CA GLN A 28 0.79 5.92 -7.53
C GLN A 28 -0.34 6.05 -6.50
N VAL A 29 -0.36 5.15 -5.50
CA VAL A 29 -1.37 5.10 -4.45
C VAL A 29 -0.71 5.15 -3.08
N ALA A 30 -1.26 5.96 -2.17
CA ALA A 30 -0.85 6.02 -0.77
C ALA A 30 -1.94 5.46 0.16
N VAL A 31 -1.57 4.56 1.07
CA VAL A 31 -2.45 3.96 2.09
C VAL A 31 -2.03 4.45 3.47
N LEU A 32 -2.62 5.56 3.91
CA LEU A 32 -2.33 6.14 5.22
C LEU A 32 -3.13 5.43 6.33
N VAL A 33 -2.43 5.04 7.39
CA VAL A 33 -3.00 4.30 8.53
C VAL A 33 -2.55 4.91 9.87
N PRO A 34 -3.33 4.75 10.95
CA PRO A 34 -3.07 5.47 12.20
C PRO A 34 -1.98 4.84 13.09
N THR A 35 -1.58 3.59 12.83
CA THR A 35 -0.60 2.88 13.66
C THR A 35 0.38 2.06 12.82
N THR A 36 1.59 1.88 13.35
CA THR A 36 2.64 1.05 12.74
C THR A 36 2.18 -0.40 12.54
N LEU A 37 1.38 -0.94 13.47
CA LEU A 37 0.83 -2.30 13.37
C LEU A 37 -0.13 -2.43 12.18
N LEU A 38 -1.00 -1.44 11.97
CA LEU A 38 -1.89 -1.44 10.81
C LEU A 38 -1.11 -1.27 9.51
N ALA A 39 0.01 -0.55 9.51
CA ALA A 39 0.87 -0.41 8.32
C ALA A 39 1.41 -1.77 7.88
N ASP A 40 1.94 -2.57 8.81
CA ASP A 40 2.41 -3.93 8.53
C ASP A 40 1.28 -4.87 8.08
N GLN A 41 0.11 -4.84 8.73
CA GLN A 41 -1.04 -5.65 8.33
C GLN A 41 -1.54 -5.31 6.91
N HIS A 42 -1.62 -4.01 6.59
CA HIS A 42 -2.01 -3.57 5.25
C HIS A 42 -0.92 -3.89 4.22
N LEU A 43 0.36 -3.70 4.54
CA LEU A 43 1.47 -4.06 3.67
C LEU A 43 1.41 -5.55 3.28
N GLN A 44 1.28 -6.46 4.25
CA GLN A 44 1.18 -7.90 3.99
C GLN A 44 -0.02 -8.23 3.10
N THR A 45 -1.18 -7.64 3.40
CA THR A 45 -2.39 -7.85 2.59
C THR A 45 -2.20 -7.34 1.17
N PHE A 46 -1.72 -6.12 0.98
CA PHE A 46 -1.53 -5.53 -0.35
C PHE A 46 -0.49 -6.33 -1.15
N THR A 47 0.66 -6.65 -0.56
CA THR A 47 1.69 -7.48 -1.21
C THR A 47 1.14 -8.84 -1.63
N ALA A 48 0.42 -9.54 -0.75
CA ALA A 48 -0.17 -10.83 -1.08
C ALA A 48 -1.22 -10.74 -2.20
N ARG A 49 -2.05 -9.68 -2.22
CA ARG A 49 -3.06 -9.49 -3.27
C ARG A 49 -2.47 -9.02 -4.61
N MET A 50 -1.31 -8.37 -4.59
CA MET A 50 -0.61 -7.88 -5.79
C MET A 50 0.47 -8.83 -6.34
N ALA A 51 0.80 -9.94 -5.65
CA ALA A 51 1.93 -10.81 -5.99
C ALA A 51 1.95 -11.36 -7.44
N GLY A 52 0.80 -11.44 -8.10
CA GLY A 52 0.68 -11.89 -9.50
C GLY A 52 0.81 -10.78 -10.55
N PHE A 53 1.09 -9.54 -10.15
CA PHE A 53 1.10 -8.37 -11.01
C PHE A 53 2.44 -7.62 -10.92
N PRO A 54 2.82 -6.89 -11.97
CA PRO A 54 4.01 -6.04 -11.96
C PRO A 54 3.72 -4.75 -11.19
N VAL A 55 3.37 -4.86 -9.91
CA VAL A 55 3.04 -3.76 -9.00
C VAL A 55 3.99 -3.82 -7.81
N THR A 56 4.80 -2.78 -7.64
CA THR A 56 5.75 -2.65 -6.54
C THR A 56 5.06 -2.02 -5.34
N VAL A 57 4.86 -2.81 -4.28
CA VAL A 57 4.33 -2.35 -2.99
C VAL A 57 5.48 -2.22 -1.99
N LYS A 58 5.60 -1.09 -1.31
CA LYS A 58 6.56 -0.86 -0.23
C LYS A 58 5.85 -0.32 1.00
N GLY A 59 6.41 -0.57 2.19
CA GLY A 59 5.87 -0.05 3.44
C GLY A 59 6.77 1.01 4.05
N LEU A 60 6.18 2.04 4.62
CA LEU A 60 6.90 3.07 5.36
C LEU A 60 6.27 3.28 6.74
N SER A 61 7.00 2.93 7.80
CA SER A 61 6.51 3.00 9.17
C SER A 61 7.65 3.16 10.18
N ARG A 62 7.33 3.25 11.47
CA ARG A 62 8.34 3.26 12.54
C ARG A 62 9.14 1.96 12.65
N PHE A 63 8.67 0.85 12.08
CA PHE A 63 9.39 -0.42 12.07
C PHE A 63 10.22 -0.63 10.80
N THR A 64 10.08 0.23 9.79
CA THR A 64 10.85 0.14 8.55
C THR A 64 12.29 0.55 8.82
N ASP A 65 13.25 -0.26 8.37
CA ASP A 65 14.67 0.06 8.53
C ASP A 65 15.00 1.41 7.87
N PRO A 66 15.94 2.21 8.42
CA PRO A 66 16.29 3.50 7.84
C PRO A 66 16.80 3.42 6.40
N ALA A 67 17.46 2.31 6.04
CA ALA A 67 17.90 2.05 4.67
C ALA A 67 16.71 1.81 3.73
N GLU A 68 15.82 0.88 4.07
CA GLU A 68 14.63 0.59 3.28
C GLU A 68 13.68 1.80 3.18
N SER A 69 13.61 2.62 4.23
CA SER A 69 12.85 3.87 4.22
C SER A 69 13.37 4.84 3.17
N ARG A 70 14.70 4.98 3.03
CA ARG A 70 15.32 5.82 1.99
C ARG A 70 15.07 5.28 0.60
N GLU A 71 15.18 3.97 0.41
CA GLU A 71 14.87 3.31 -0.85
C GLU A 71 13.41 3.50 -1.25
N THR A 72 12.48 3.35 -0.30
CA THR A 72 11.06 3.58 -0.53
C THR A 72 10.78 5.02 -0.95
N LEU A 73 11.37 6.00 -0.25
CA LEU A 73 11.21 7.42 -0.61
C LEU A 73 11.83 7.77 -1.98
N ALA A 74 12.98 7.18 -2.32
CA ALA A 74 13.58 7.34 -3.64
C ALA A 74 12.69 6.73 -4.73
N GLY A 75 12.20 5.51 -4.50
CA GLY A 75 11.32 4.82 -5.43
C GLY A 75 9.95 5.48 -5.61
N MET A 76 9.43 6.13 -4.56
CA MET A 76 8.25 7.00 -4.69
C MET A 76 8.53 8.21 -5.59
N LYS A 77 9.73 8.78 -5.50
CA LYS A 77 10.12 9.99 -6.25
C LYS A 77 10.37 9.70 -7.74
N ASP A 78 10.96 8.57 -8.07
CA ASP A 78 11.23 8.16 -9.45
C ASP A 78 10.08 7.36 -10.10
N GLY A 79 9.10 6.94 -9.31
CA GLY A 79 7.91 6.24 -9.78
C GLY A 79 8.06 4.72 -9.87
N SER A 80 9.16 4.14 -9.40
CA SER A 80 9.38 2.69 -9.35
C SER A 80 8.58 1.98 -8.26
N VAL A 81 8.07 2.73 -7.27
CA VAL A 81 7.14 2.23 -6.24
C VAL A 81 5.72 2.70 -6.56
N ASP A 82 4.82 1.74 -6.75
CA ASP A 82 3.43 1.99 -7.16
C ASP A 82 2.51 2.27 -5.97
N ILE A 83 2.72 1.56 -4.85
CA ILE A 83 1.88 1.65 -3.64
C ILE A 83 2.75 1.77 -2.40
N VAL A 84 2.43 2.75 -1.53
CA VAL A 84 3.04 2.95 -0.20
C VAL A 84 2.01 3.07 0.90
#